data_AF-A0A7S2Y251-F1
#
_entry.id   AF-A0A7S2Y251-F1
#
_cell.length_a   1.000
_cell.length_b   1.000
_cell.length_c   1.000
_cell.angle_alpha   90.00
_cell.angle_beta   90.00
_cell.angle_gamma   90.00
#
_symmetry.space_group_name_H-M   'P 1'
#
loop_
_entity.id
_entity.type
_entity.pdbx_description
1 polymer ?
#
loop_
_entity_poly.entity_id
_entity_poly.type
_entity_poly.pdbx_seq_one_letter_code
_entity_poly.pdbx_strand_id
1 'polypeptide(L)'
;MQLVRRLNLSHAIVVGNVYEQRFNTFAHLEYLVQQGLATELEAKFLQDQPQTLRHMAPLIWNIEFLETLNQQDDMFGVTAGVVTSFTTAMLALQSNLSELYAHKESSALPLSYRQLVHITVRSYMFLLLLAACLIETEVTPVGQLSHGSFWFILVFAFEYFLFVGWLSVADAVHNPYRDWPGALQWDVFVKSSNV
;
A
#
# COMPACT_ATOMS: atom_id res chain seq x y z
N MET A 1 0.71 -6.61 -29.41
CA MET A 1 1.55 -6.25 -28.24
C MET A 1 1.05 -5.03 -27.46
N GLN A 2 0.29 -4.10 -28.06
CA GLN A 2 -0.12 -2.85 -27.38
C GLN A 2 -1.17 -3.04 -26.27
N LEU A 3 -2.12 -3.98 -26.43
CA LEU A 3 -3.17 -4.28 -25.43
C LEU A 3 -2.61 -4.69 -24.06
N VAL A 4 -1.73 -5.69 -24.04
CA VAL A 4 -1.10 -6.21 -22.81
C VAL A 4 -0.22 -5.15 -22.14
N ARG A 5 0.50 -4.35 -22.94
CA ARG A 5 1.31 -3.25 -22.41
C ARG A 5 0.46 -2.21 -21.69
N ARG A 6 -0.68 -1.79 -22.28
CA ARG A 6 -1.60 -0.81 -21.67
C ARG A 6 -2.28 -1.37 -20.41
N LEU A 7 -2.56 -2.67 -20.39
CA LEU A 7 -3.01 -3.38 -19.20
C LEU A 7 -1.98 -3.29 -18.06
N ASN A 8 -0.74 -3.66 -18.37
CA ASN A 8 0.36 -3.57 -17.40
C ASN A 8 0.64 -2.13 -16.96
N LEU A 9 0.46 -1.14 -17.86
CA LEU A 9 0.59 0.28 -17.55
C LEU A 9 -0.46 0.73 -16.53
N SER A 10 -1.74 0.37 -16.72
CA SER A 10 -2.81 0.68 -15.75
C SER A 10 -2.49 0.10 -14.37
N HIS A 11 -2.09 -1.17 -14.31
CA HIS A 11 -1.70 -1.83 -13.07
C HIS A 11 -0.48 -1.14 -12.42
N ALA A 12 0.57 -0.83 -13.19
CA ALA A 12 1.77 -0.17 -12.71
C ALA A 12 1.48 1.21 -12.11
N ILE A 13 0.59 1.99 -12.72
CA ILE A 13 0.18 3.31 -12.19
C ILE A 13 -0.49 3.16 -10.81
N VAL A 14 -1.39 2.19 -10.64
CA VAL A 14 -2.05 1.96 -9.34
C VAL A 14 -1.06 1.50 -8.29
N VAL A 15 -0.18 0.55 -8.62
CA VAL A 15 0.87 0.09 -7.70
C VAL A 15 1.80 1.24 -7.33
N GLY A 16 2.18 2.08 -8.30
CA GLY A 16 2.96 3.30 -8.07
C GLY A 16 2.28 4.29 -7.12
N ASN A 17 0.96 4.38 -7.15
CA ASN A 17 0.21 5.26 -6.25
C ASN A 17 -0.04 4.63 -4.89
N VAL A 18 -0.23 3.32 -4.80
CA VAL A 18 -0.63 2.62 -3.56
C VAL A 18 0.58 2.30 -2.69
N TYR A 19 1.71 1.97 -3.30
CA TYR A 19 2.90 1.51 -2.59
C TYR A 19 3.74 2.67 -2.05
N GLU A 20 4.00 2.65 -0.74
CA GLU A 20 4.79 3.66 -0.03
C GLU A 20 6.20 3.10 0.25
N GLN A 21 6.99 2.92 -0.80
CA GLN A 21 8.43 2.68 -0.69
C GLN A 21 9.23 3.97 -0.86
N ARG A 22 10.39 4.05 -0.20
CA ARG A 22 11.32 5.19 -0.32
C ARG A 22 11.77 5.46 -1.76
N PHE A 23 11.75 4.44 -2.63
CA PHE A 23 12.05 4.55 -4.06
C PHE A 23 10.95 3.86 -4.88
N ASN A 24 9.85 4.56 -5.13
CA ASN A 24 8.79 4.02 -5.97
C ASN A 24 9.02 4.36 -7.45
N THR A 25 9.66 3.44 -8.17
CA THR A 25 9.95 3.56 -9.61
C THR A 25 8.68 3.75 -10.44
N PHE A 26 7.52 3.27 -9.97
CA PHE A 26 6.27 3.35 -10.72
C PHE A 26 5.45 4.62 -10.42
N ALA A 27 5.86 5.44 -9.45
CA ALA A 27 5.18 6.67 -9.09
C ALA A 27 5.37 7.80 -10.12
N HIS A 28 6.47 7.78 -10.89
CA HIS A 28 6.74 8.79 -11.90
C HIS A 28 6.56 8.23 -13.31
N LEU A 29 5.79 8.95 -14.12
CA LEU A 29 5.52 8.59 -15.52
C LEU A 29 6.81 8.48 -16.37
N GLU A 30 7.85 9.27 -16.05
CA GLU A 30 9.14 9.22 -16.74
C GLU A 30 9.83 7.86 -16.62
N TYR A 31 9.82 7.26 -15.42
CA TYR A 31 10.36 5.92 -15.21
C TYR A 31 9.54 4.86 -15.95
N LEU A 32 8.21 5.01 -16.04
CA LEU A 32 7.36 4.10 -16.82
C LEU A 32 7.71 4.13 -18.32
N VAL A 33 8.08 5.31 -18.86
CA VAL A 33 8.55 5.44 -20.23
C VAL A 33 9.92 4.80 -20.41
N GLN A 34 10.86 5.05 -19.48
CA GLN A 34 12.20 4.45 -19.51
C GLN A 34 12.17 2.91 -19.46
N GLN A 35 11.21 2.34 -18.74
CA GLN A 35 10.98 0.89 -18.66
C GLN A 35 10.21 0.33 -19.87
N GLY A 36 9.78 1.17 -20.81
CA GLY A 36 9.02 0.76 -21.99
C GLY A 36 7.55 0.39 -21.71
N LEU A 37 7.03 0.67 -20.51
CA LEU A 37 5.63 0.45 -20.14
C LEU A 37 4.71 1.48 -20.80
N ALA A 38 5.16 2.72 -20.96
CA ALA A 38 4.44 3.81 -21.62
C ALA A 38 5.22 4.35 -22.83
N THR A 39 4.51 4.81 -23.85
CA THR A 39 5.13 5.65 -24.89
C THR A 39 5.16 7.11 -24.44
N GLU A 40 6.05 7.92 -25.01
CA GLU A 40 6.14 9.36 -24.68
C GLU A 40 4.82 10.11 -24.94
N LEU A 41 4.08 9.72 -25.97
CA LEU A 41 2.78 10.32 -26.28
C LEU A 41 1.73 9.95 -25.23
N GLU A 42 1.63 8.67 -24.86
CA GLU A 42 0.70 8.22 -23.82
C GLU A 42 1.04 8.85 -22.47
N ALA A 43 2.32 9.01 -22.14
CA ALA A 43 2.76 9.67 -20.91
C ALA A 43 2.32 11.14 -20.86
N LYS A 44 2.39 11.88 -21.98
CA LYS A 44 1.88 13.26 -22.06
C LYS A 44 0.37 13.32 -21.83
N PHE A 45 -0.41 12.45 -22.49
CA PHE A 45 -1.85 12.39 -22.25
C PHE A 45 -2.21 12.05 -20.80
N LEU A 46 -1.43 11.18 -20.15
CA LEU A 46 -1.62 10.85 -18.74
C LEU A 46 -1.23 11.99 -17.79
N GLN A 47 -0.27 12.84 -18.16
CA GLN A 47 0.07 14.03 -17.38
C GLN A 47 -1.09 15.01 -17.28
N ASP A 48 -1.85 15.17 -18.37
CA ASP A 48 -3.03 16.04 -18.44
C ASP A 48 -4.23 15.53 -17.63
N GLN A 49 -4.24 14.24 -17.28
CA GLN A 49 -5.31 13.64 -16.48
C GLN A 49 -5.06 13.80 -14.96
N PRO A 50 -6.12 13.93 -14.15
CA PRO A 50 -5.99 13.97 -12.69
C PRO A 50 -5.41 12.65 -12.17
N GLN A 51 -4.53 12.75 -11.17
CA GLN A 51 -3.77 11.60 -10.65
C GLN A 51 -4.65 10.41 -10.26
N THR A 52 -5.84 10.69 -9.72
CA THR A 52 -6.82 9.70 -9.26
C THR A 52 -7.46 8.89 -10.40
N LEU A 53 -7.43 9.37 -11.64
CA LEU A 53 -8.07 8.72 -12.80
C LEU A 53 -7.06 8.20 -13.83
N ARG A 54 -5.75 8.46 -13.63
CA ARG A 54 -4.70 8.07 -14.59
C ARG A 54 -4.66 6.57 -14.88
N HIS A 55 -5.03 5.72 -13.91
CA HIS A 55 -5.07 4.28 -14.12
C HIS A 55 -6.21 3.82 -15.02
N MET A 56 -7.29 4.60 -15.13
CA MET A 56 -8.46 4.22 -15.94
C MET A 56 -8.21 4.45 -17.44
N ALA A 57 -7.45 5.48 -17.79
CA ALA A 57 -7.23 5.87 -19.19
C ALA A 57 -6.65 4.74 -20.08
N PRO A 58 -5.61 3.99 -19.67
CA PRO A 58 -5.10 2.88 -20.48
C PRO A 58 -6.10 1.73 -20.70
N LEU A 59 -7.03 1.52 -19.76
CA LEU A 59 -8.08 0.51 -19.88
C LEU A 59 -9.16 0.95 -20.87
N ILE A 60 -9.55 2.22 -20.83
CA ILE A 60 -10.51 2.81 -21.77
C ILE A 60 -9.95 2.75 -23.19
N TRP A 61 -8.69 3.14 -23.40
CA TRP A 61 -8.03 3.05 -24.71
C TRP A 61 -7.96 1.62 -25.27
N ASN A 62 -7.92 0.61 -24.39
CA ASN A 62 -7.97 -0.78 -24.81
C ASN A 62 -9.37 -1.21 -25.26
N ILE A 63 -10.41 -0.73 -24.59
CA ILE A 63 -11.81 -0.99 -24.96
C ILE A 63 -12.11 -0.32 -26.31
N GLU A 64 -11.78 0.96 -26.47
CA GLU A 64 -11.96 1.71 -27.73
C GLU A 64 -11.21 1.05 -28.90
N PHE A 65 -10.00 0.55 -28.65
CA PHE A 65 -9.22 -0.17 -29.65
C PHE A 65 -9.92 -1.47 -30.10
N LEU A 66 -10.49 -2.23 -29.16
CA LEU A 66 -11.22 -3.47 -29.48
C LEU A 66 -12.52 -3.20 -30.22
N GLU A 67 -13.23 -2.14 -29.87
CA GLU A 67 -14.43 -1.71 -30.60
C GLU A 67 -14.09 -1.31 -32.04
N THR A 68 -12.99 -0.58 -32.23
CA THR A 68 -12.51 -0.21 -33.57
C THR A 68 -12.15 -1.46 -34.39
N LEU A 69 -11.50 -2.46 -33.79
CA LEU A 69 -11.19 -3.72 -34.47
C LEU A 69 -12.43 -4.52 -34.86
N ASN A 70 -13.45 -4.55 -33.99
CA ASN A 70 -14.73 -5.19 -34.27
C ASN A 70 -15.51 -4.50 -35.42
N GLN A 71 -15.31 -3.19 -35.60
CA GLN A 71 -15.91 -2.44 -36.70
C GLN A 71 -15.15 -2.57 -38.02
N GLN A 72 -13.84 -2.83 -37.97
CA GLN A 72 -12.98 -2.71 -39.15
C GLN A 72 -12.93 -3.94 -40.05
N ASP A 73 -13.17 -5.17 -39.57
CA ASP A 73 -13.45 -6.32 -40.44
C ASP A 73 -13.69 -7.63 -39.66
N ASP A 74 -14.43 -8.58 -40.26
CA ASP A 74 -14.56 -9.98 -39.80
C ASP A 74 -13.23 -10.77 -40.00
N MET A 75 -12.26 -10.15 -40.68
CA MET A 75 -10.92 -10.68 -41.01
C MET A 75 -10.08 -11.05 -39.78
N PHE A 76 -10.35 -10.44 -38.62
CA PHE A 76 -9.64 -10.74 -37.38
C PHE A 76 -10.32 -11.82 -36.52
N GLY A 77 -11.50 -12.32 -36.94
CA GLY A 77 -12.27 -13.31 -36.18
C GLY A 77 -12.74 -12.80 -34.81
N VAL A 78 -12.78 -11.48 -34.62
CA VAL A 78 -13.20 -10.85 -33.37
C VAL A 78 -14.72 -10.79 -33.35
N THR A 79 -15.34 -11.83 -32.79
CA THR A 79 -16.80 -11.86 -32.62
C THR A 79 -17.22 -10.87 -31.53
N ALA A 80 -18.43 -10.31 -31.65
CA ALA A 80 -19.05 -9.47 -30.61
C ALA A 80 -19.03 -10.11 -29.20
N GLY A 81 -19.12 -11.45 -29.12
CA GLY A 81 -18.98 -12.20 -27.87
C GLY A 81 -17.60 -12.09 -27.21
N VAL A 82 -16.53 -12.02 -28.00
CA VAL A 82 -15.15 -11.86 -27.50
C VAL A 82 -14.94 -10.43 -27.00
N VAL A 83 -15.43 -9.43 -27.73
CA VAL A 83 -15.34 -8.01 -27.33
C VAL A 83 -16.05 -7.80 -26.01
N THR A 84 -17.30 -8.27 -25.90
CA THR A 84 -18.10 -8.14 -24.67
C THR A 84 -17.45 -8.86 -23.49
N SER A 85 -16.94 -10.08 -23.68
CA SER A 85 -16.21 -10.82 -22.65
C SER A 85 -14.95 -10.08 -22.18
N PHE A 86 -14.15 -9.57 -23.12
CA PHE A 86 -12.92 -8.85 -22.80
C PHE A 86 -13.22 -7.52 -22.11
N THR A 87 -14.18 -6.74 -22.60
CA THR A 87 -14.62 -5.49 -21.97
C THR A 87 -15.11 -5.74 -20.55
N THR A 88 -15.88 -6.81 -20.31
CA THR A 88 -16.31 -7.20 -18.96
C THR A 88 -15.11 -7.50 -18.05
N ALA A 89 -14.11 -8.23 -18.55
CA ALA A 89 -12.88 -8.50 -17.80
C ALA A 89 -12.08 -7.21 -17.50
N MET A 90 -12.02 -6.26 -18.44
CA MET A 90 -11.35 -4.96 -18.23
C MET A 90 -12.07 -4.10 -17.20
N LEU A 91 -13.41 -4.09 -17.21
CA LEU A 91 -14.22 -3.38 -16.22
C LEU A 91 -14.07 -4.01 -14.83
N ALA A 92 -14.01 -5.34 -14.74
CA ALA A 92 -13.71 -6.04 -13.49
C ALA A 92 -12.30 -5.73 -12.97
N LEU A 93 -11.31 -5.65 -13.86
CA LEU A 93 -9.96 -5.20 -13.49
C LEU A 93 -10.00 -3.74 -12.99
N GLN A 94 -10.70 -2.86 -13.70
CA GLN A 94 -10.85 -1.46 -13.33
C GLN A 94 -11.50 -1.31 -11.95
N SER A 95 -12.54 -2.09 -11.63
CA SER A 95 -13.18 -2.05 -10.32
C SER A 95 -12.22 -2.50 -9.23
N ASN A 96 -11.48 -3.59 -9.43
CA ASN A 96 -10.51 -4.10 -8.45
C ASN A 96 -9.37 -3.08 -8.21
N LEU A 97 -8.88 -2.45 -9.27
CA LEU A 97 -7.85 -1.41 -9.19
C LEU A 97 -8.35 -0.14 -8.50
N SER A 98 -9.60 0.23 -8.73
CA SER A 98 -10.21 1.39 -8.08
C SER A 98 -10.52 1.13 -6.61
N GLU A 99 -10.92 -0.09 -6.25
CA GLU A 99 -11.07 -0.53 -4.85
C GLU A 99 -9.73 -0.51 -4.13
N LEU A 100 -8.66 -0.98 -4.76
CA LEU A 100 -7.30 -0.93 -4.22
C LEU A 100 -6.86 0.51 -3.94
N TYR A 101 -7.13 1.43 -4.87
CA TYR A 101 -6.87 2.85 -4.68
C TYR A 101 -7.72 3.46 -3.55
N ALA A 102 -9.02 3.13 -3.52
CA ALA A 102 -9.95 3.60 -2.50
C ALA A 102 -9.57 3.08 -1.10
N HIS A 103 -8.98 1.90 -0.96
CA HIS A 103 -8.49 1.37 0.31
C HIS A 103 -7.34 2.20 0.87
N LYS A 104 -6.52 2.81 0.01
CA LYS A 104 -5.45 3.72 0.43
C LYS A 104 -6.01 5.07 0.89
N GLU A 105 -6.96 5.62 0.13
CA GLU A 105 -7.49 6.96 0.33
C GLU A 105 -8.54 7.02 1.45
N SER A 106 -9.39 6.00 1.54
CA SER A 106 -10.32 5.81 2.63
C SER A 106 -9.58 5.22 3.80
N SER A 107 -9.11 6.07 4.71
CA SER A 107 -8.52 5.63 5.97
C SER A 107 -9.49 4.69 6.69
N ALA A 108 -9.21 3.38 6.66
CA ALA A 108 -10.08 2.35 7.23
C ALA A 108 -10.41 2.60 8.72
N LEU A 109 -9.57 3.38 9.41
CA LEU A 109 -9.81 3.88 10.74
C LEU A 109 -9.64 5.40 10.80
N PRO A 110 -10.60 6.12 11.42
CA PRO A 110 -10.44 7.54 11.72
C PRO A 110 -9.12 7.82 12.45
N LEU A 111 -8.47 8.92 12.12
CA LEU A 111 -7.21 9.31 12.76
C LEU A 111 -7.35 9.43 14.29
N SER A 112 -8.49 9.93 14.77
CA SER A 112 -8.79 10.07 16.19
C SER A 112 -8.77 8.74 16.93
N TYR A 113 -9.24 7.66 16.31
CA TYR A 113 -9.22 6.33 16.91
C TYR A 113 -7.79 5.85 17.12
N ARG A 114 -6.94 5.96 16.09
CA ARG A 114 -5.51 5.60 16.19
C ARG A 114 -4.81 6.44 17.25
N GLN A 115 -5.02 7.77 17.21
CA GLN A 115 -4.43 8.69 18.18
C GLN A 115 -4.83 8.34 19.61
N LEU A 116 -6.11 8.05 19.86
CA LEU A 116 -6.61 7.66 21.18
C LEU A 116 -5.89 6.40 21.68
N VAL A 117 -5.81 5.36 20.86
CA VAL A 117 -5.13 4.10 21.24
C VAL A 117 -3.65 4.35 21.56
N HIS A 118 -2.94 5.11 20.72
CA HIS A 118 -1.54 5.46 20.99
C HIS A 118 -1.37 6.25 22.30
N ILE A 119 -2.22 7.25 22.55
CA ILE A 119 -2.17 8.05 23.78
C ILE A 119 -2.45 7.17 25.00
N THR A 120 -3.42 6.27 24.94
CA THR A 120 -3.75 5.36 26.05
C THR A 120 -2.59 4.43 26.36
N VAL A 121 -2.02 3.75 25.35
CA VAL A 121 -0.91 2.82 25.57
C VAL A 121 0.34 3.55 26.07
N ARG A 122 0.67 4.70 25.47
CA ARG A 122 1.85 5.48 25.88
C ARG A 122 1.69 6.11 27.26
N SER A 123 0.50 6.61 27.60
CA SER A 123 0.24 7.19 28.93
C SER A 123 0.29 6.13 30.03
N TYR A 124 -0.25 4.93 29.77
CA TYR A 124 -0.13 3.79 30.67
C TYR A 124 1.35 3.42 30.94
N MET A 125 2.16 3.27 29.89
CA MET A 125 3.61 3.00 30.05
C MET A 125 4.34 4.11 30.79
N PHE A 126 3.99 5.37 30.52
CA PHE A 126 4.59 6.53 31.17
C PHE A 126 4.26 6.59 32.67
N LEU A 127 3.00 6.35 33.04
CA LEU A 127 2.57 6.31 34.44
C LEU A 127 3.23 5.16 35.21
N LEU A 128 3.38 3.99 34.59
CA LEU A 128 4.11 2.87 35.17
C LEU A 128 5.59 3.20 35.40
N LEU A 129 6.24 3.87 34.45
CA LEU A 129 7.62 4.30 34.59
C LEU A 129 7.78 5.35 35.71
N LEU A 130 6.86 6.30 35.82
CA LEU A 130 6.85 7.24 36.95
C LEU A 130 6.64 6.53 38.29
N ALA A 131 5.73 5.55 38.36
CA ALA A 131 5.52 4.75 39.55
C ALA A 131 6.80 3.98 39.94
N ALA A 132 7.51 3.43 38.96
CA ALA A 132 8.81 2.78 39.17
C ALA A 132 9.83 3.73 39.81
N CYS A 133 9.98 4.93 39.24
CA CYS A 133 10.92 5.93 39.75
C CYS A 133 10.58 6.37 41.17
N LEU A 134 9.30 6.55 41.50
CA LEU A 134 8.87 6.97 42.83
C LEU A 134 9.14 5.90 43.90
N ILE A 135 8.92 4.63 43.58
CA ILE A 135 9.16 3.50 44.50
C ILE A 135 10.65 3.35 44.81
N GLU A 136 11.54 3.54 43.84
CA GLU A 136 13.00 3.45 44.07
C GLU A 136 13.54 4.55 44.99
N THR A 137 12.96 5.75 44.94
CA THR A 137 13.33 6.87 45.83
C THR A 137 12.97 6.66 47.30
N GLU A 138 11.93 5.88 47.61
CA GLU A 138 11.50 5.67 49.00
C GLU A 138 12.19 4.47 49.70
N VAL A 139 12.61 3.45 48.94
CA VAL A 139 12.94 2.13 49.51
C VAL A 139 14.45 1.82 49.55
N THR A 140 15.30 2.55 48.83
CA THR A 140 16.72 2.18 48.66
C THR A 140 17.71 3.34 48.83
N PRO A 141 18.82 3.17 49.59
CA PRO A 141 19.92 4.14 49.58
C PRO A 141 20.56 4.23 48.19
N VAL A 142 20.98 5.44 47.82
CA VAL A 142 21.55 5.77 46.51
C VAL A 142 22.66 4.79 46.11
N GLY A 143 22.44 4.02 45.04
CA GLY A 143 23.46 3.18 44.41
C GLY A 143 23.29 1.66 44.54
N GLN A 144 22.23 1.15 45.16
CA GLN A 144 21.93 -0.29 45.18
C GLN A 144 20.55 -0.58 44.59
N LEU A 145 20.51 -1.38 43.51
CA LEU A 145 19.26 -1.87 42.93
C LEU A 145 18.65 -2.90 43.88
N SER A 146 17.47 -2.63 44.44
CA SER A 146 16.79 -3.63 45.28
C SER A 146 16.41 -4.85 44.44
N HIS A 147 16.41 -6.05 45.04
CA HIS A 147 15.88 -7.25 44.38
C HIS A 147 14.44 -7.04 43.86
N GLY A 148 13.63 -6.22 44.55
CA GLY A 148 12.27 -5.87 44.13
C GLY A 148 12.24 -5.00 42.87
N SER A 149 13.16 -4.04 42.76
CA SER A 149 13.30 -3.16 41.59
C SER A 149 13.65 -3.96 40.33
N PHE A 150 14.54 -4.95 40.45
CA PHE A 150 14.88 -5.84 39.34
C PHE A 150 13.67 -6.61 38.80
N TRP A 151 12.87 -7.22 39.68
CA TRP A 151 11.66 -7.94 39.28
C TRP A 151 10.61 -7.01 38.68
N PHE A 152 10.46 -5.80 39.22
CA PHE A 152 9.57 -4.78 38.66
C PHE A 152 9.99 -4.38 37.24
N ILE A 153 11.28 -4.07 37.02
CA ILE A 153 11.81 -3.71 35.70
C ILE A 153 11.59 -4.85 34.70
N LEU A 154 11.76 -6.10 35.13
CA LEU A 154 11.54 -7.28 34.28
C LEU A 154 10.07 -7.43 33.87
N VAL A 155 9.14 -7.28 34.81
CA VAL A 155 7.69 -7.31 34.52
C VAL A 155 7.30 -6.14 33.63
N PHE A 156 7.79 -4.93 33.91
CA PHE A 156 7.55 -3.75 33.09
C PHE A 156 8.08 -3.93 31.66
N ALA A 157 9.28 -4.48 31.50
CA ALA A 157 9.83 -4.77 30.17
C ALA A 157 8.95 -5.76 29.40
N PHE A 158 8.46 -6.81 30.07
CA PHE A 158 7.54 -7.77 29.46
C PHE A 158 6.20 -7.12 29.06
N GLU A 159 5.60 -6.31 29.93
CA GLU A 159 4.38 -5.55 29.63
C GLU A 159 4.60 -4.58 28.45
N TYR A 160 5.74 -3.90 28.43
CA TYR A 160 6.12 -3.01 27.34
C TYR A 160 6.17 -3.76 26.01
N PHE A 161 6.86 -4.90 25.95
CA PHE A 161 6.92 -5.71 24.73
C PHE A 161 5.53 -6.19 24.29
N LEU A 162 4.66 -6.56 25.23
CA LEU A 162 3.31 -7.01 24.93
C LEU A 162 2.45 -5.87 24.38
N PHE A 163 2.34 -4.74 25.09
CA PHE A 163 1.45 -3.65 24.70
C PHE A 163 1.98 -2.85 23.49
N VAL A 164 3.27 -2.51 23.48
CA VAL A 164 3.87 -1.79 22.36
C VAL A 164 4.06 -2.71 21.16
N GLY A 165 4.41 -3.98 21.39
CA GLY A 165 4.47 -4.99 20.32
C GLY A 165 3.11 -5.18 19.67
N TRP A 166 2.04 -5.34 20.46
CA TRP A 166 0.69 -5.49 19.89
C TRP A 166 0.24 -4.24 19.12
N LEU A 167 0.54 -3.04 19.63
CA LEU A 167 0.29 -1.78 18.94
C LEU A 167 1.06 -1.69 17.61
N SER A 168 2.32 -2.15 17.58
CA SER A 168 3.13 -2.16 16.36
C SER A 168 2.58 -3.12 15.29
N VAL A 169 1.98 -4.24 15.71
CA VAL A 169 1.30 -5.17 14.78
C VAL A 169 0.08 -4.50 14.17
N ALA A 170 -0.73 -3.79 14.97
CA ALA A 170 -1.88 -3.05 14.46
C ALA A 170 -1.47 -1.98 13.43
N ASP A 171 -0.38 -1.25 13.70
CA ASP A 171 0.16 -0.27 12.75
C ASP A 171 0.66 -0.92 11.45
N ALA A 172 1.31 -2.08 11.54
CA ALA A 172 1.80 -2.82 10.37
C ALA A 172 0.66 -3.35 9.49
N VAL A 173 -0.41 -3.87 10.10
CA VAL A 173 -1.59 -4.40 9.37
C VAL A 173 -2.43 -3.26 8.77
N HIS A 174 -2.45 -2.08 9.40
CA HIS A 174 -3.25 -0.96 8.94
C HIS A 174 -2.89 -0.47 7.53
N ASN A 175 -1.60 -0.51 7.16
CA ASN A 175 -1.16 -0.22 5.79
C ASN A 175 -0.16 -1.30 5.32
N PRO A 176 -0.63 -2.35 4.62
CA PRO A 176 0.23 -3.44 4.13
C PRO A 176 1.15 -3.01 2.96
N TYR A 177 0.95 -1.82 2.41
CA TYR A 177 1.71 -1.26 1.27
C TYR A 177 2.86 -0.35 1.71
N ARG A 178 3.06 -0.18 3.02
CA ARG A 178 4.21 0.53 3.55
C ARG A 178 5.43 -0.38 3.59
N ASP A 179 6.60 0.19 3.30
CA ASP A 179 7.89 -0.51 3.40
C ASP A 179 8.18 -1.03 4.83
N TRP A 180 7.97 -2.33 5.05
CA TRP A 180 8.25 -3.05 6.29
C TRP A 180 8.74 -4.47 5.98
N PRO A 181 9.47 -5.16 6.91
CA PRO A 181 10.03 -6.48 6.67
C PRO A 181 9.01 -7.57 6.27
N GLY A 182 7.74 -7.40 6.65
CA GLY A 182 6.62 -8.30 6.28
C GLY A 182 5.68 -7.72 5.22
N ALA A 183 6.03 -6.60 4.59
CA ALA A 183 5.21 -5.99 3.56
C ALA A 183 5.18 -6.84 2.28
N LEU A 184 4.15 -6.64 1.47
CA LEU A 184 4.01 -7.32 0.19
C LEU A 184 5.19 -6.94 -0.72
N GLN A 185 6.01 -7.93 -1.09
CA GLN A 185 7.19 -7.74 -1.94
C GLN A 185 6.81 -7.67 -3.42
N TRP A 186 6.21 -6.54 -3.82
CA TRP A 186 5.75 -6.32 -5.20
C TRP A 186 6.88 -6.39 -6.22
N ASP A 187 8.10 -5.97 -5.87
CA ASP A 187 9.25 -6.03 -6.76
C ASP A 187 9.63 -7.46 -7.13
N VAL A 188 9.43 -8.41 -6.21
CA VAL A 188 9.65 -9.84 -6.45
C VAL A 188 8.57 -10.41 -7.36
N PHE A 189 7.31 -10.01 -7.16
CA PHE A 189 6.19 -10.42 -8.01
C PHE A 189 6.35 -9.92 -9.47
N VAL A 190 6.75 -8.66 -9.66
CA VAL A 190 6.97 -8.11 -10.99
C VAL A 190 8.19 -8.76 -11.67
N LYS A 191 9.27 -9.01 -10.93
CA LYS A 191 10.47 -9.69 -11.47
C LYS A 191 10.24 -11.17 -11.78
N SER A 192 9.43 -11.89 -10.99
CA SER A 192 9.13 -13.30 -11.25
C SER A 192 8.24 -13.52 -12.48
N SER A 193 7.44 -12.53 -12.86
CA SER A 193 6.61 -12.56 -14.08
C SER A 193 7.38 -12.29 -15.38
N ASN A 194 8.66 -11.91 -15.29
CA ASN A 194 9.55 -11.69 -16.43
C ASN A 194 10.46 -12.90 -16.75
N VAL A 195 10.14 -14.08 -16.18
CA VAL A 195 10.74 -15.39 -16.52
C VAL A 195 9.70 -16.22 -17.26
#